data_AF-A0A966ZAQ6-F1
#
_entry.id   AF-A0A966ZAQ6-F1
#
_cell.length_a   1.000
_cell.length_b   1.000
_cell.length_c   1.000
_cell.angle_alpha   90.00
_cell.angle_beta   90.00
_cell.angle_gamma   90.00
#
_symmetry.space_group_name_H-M   'P 1'
#
loop_
_entity.id
_entity.type
_entity.pdbx_description
1 polymer ?
#
loop_
_entity_poly.entity_id
_entity_poly.type
_entity_poly.pdbx_seq_one_letter_code
_entity_poly.pdbx_strand_id
1 'polypeptide(L)'
;MPSARIRLYRRLLIPVTLLAILILGVVLRALHVGDVAARTPDERAYIQFGHEVWRGGTQVVARQFAAYVELNGAWDFPPPVRIGHTFLVAATMFLSDSASPGSVVGLSFACSVLSLALLARIGFRFFTPFTALAAVFFLATSASELGIGRRAWQDAVFGFFSLLLFYFSLELLRDSRRWWPQLGFFVIGAWCILMKQNGLIVYALSALAVFLTILFRDRAVQRSLLFAASFIASLGVAAWLLVLCGGGAEVTWAAVKLSLQYAPGAARYNESCCAGPWWQLPWTIFLLNPVTALLALLGLTTIRGWRGAYVGLTLVWVLAVLGFMTLAPLLQNLRLLSPISGAMALLAGCGFSQVVARARRFRQYARLALIATMLLAGYFEYQHFVRISVHYATPDLGAIQVLGILTE
;
A
#
# COMPACT_ATOMS: atom_id res chain seq x y z
N MET A 1 -14.52 -9.86 -39.43
CA MET A 1 -15.16 -9.64 -38.11
C MET A 1 -14.99 -10.89 -37.26
N PRO A 2 -14.56 -10.82 -35.99
CA PRO A 2 -14.47 -12.00 -35.14
C PRO A 2 -15.85 -12.63 -34.96
N SER A 3 -15.95 -13.95 -35.07
CA SER A 3 -17.20 -14.69 -34.95
C SER A 3 -17.87 -14.42 -33.59
N ALA A 4 -19.20 -14.46 -33.53
CA ALA A 4 -19.97 -14.22 -32.30
C ALA A 4 -19.48 -15.08 -31.11
N ARG A 5 -19.02 -16.31 -31.40
CA ARG A 5 -18.42 -17.22 -30.41
C ARG A 5 -17.18 -16.61 -29.74
N ILE A 6 -16.25 -16.00 -30.49
CA ILE A 6 -15.03 -15.38 -29.94
C ILE A 6 -15.36 -14.23 -28.98
N ARG A 7 -16.42 -13.46 -29.25
CA ARG A 7 -16.87 -12.39 -28.36
C ARG A 7 -17.46 -12.95 -27.07
N LEU A 8 -18.26 -14.01 -27.15
CA LEU A 8 -18.82 -14.68 -25.97
C LEU A 8 -17.72 -15.28 -25.08
N TYR A 9 -16.77 -16.01 -25.66
CA TYR A 9 -15.63 -16.56 -24.92
C TYR A 9 -14.84 -15.47 -24.18
N ARG A 10 -14.58 -14.32 -24.83
CA ARG A 10 -13.88 -13.21 -24.17
C ARG A 10 -14.68 -12.60 -23.02
N ARG A 11 -16.01 -12.54 -23.13
CA ARG A 11 -16.89 -12.00 -22.08
C ARG A 11 -16.90 -12.89 -20.83
N LEU A 12 -16.76 -14.20 -20.98
CA LEU A 12 -16.76 -15.15 -19.86
C LEU A 12 -15.35 -15.42 -19.32
N LEU A 13 -14.36 -15.56 -20.20
CA LEU A 13 -13.01 -15.93 -19.80
C LEU A 13 -12.36 -14.90 -18.88
N ILE A 14 -12.49 -13.60 -19.18
CA ILE A 14 -11.85 -12.55 -18.39
C ILE A 14 -12.36 -12.53 -16.93
N PRO A 15 -13.68 -12.50 -16.66
CA PRO A 15 -14.19 -12.60 -15.29
C PRO A 15 -13.81 -13.90 -14.58
N VAL A 16 -13.85 -15.04 -15.28
CA VAL A 16 -13.49 -16.34 -14.68
C VAL A 16 -12.00 -16.37 -14.30
N THR A 17 -11.12 -15.91 -15.19
CA THR A 17 -9.69 -15.80 -14.88
C THR A 17 -9.42 -14.83 -13.73
N LEU A 18 -10.12 -13.69 -13.68
CA LEU A 18 -10.00 -12.76 -12.56
C LEU A 18 -10.42 -13.43 -11.25
N LEU A 19 -11.57 -14.10 -11.24
CA LEU A 19 -12.08 -14.79 -10.06
C LEU A 19 -11.08 -15.86 -9.58
N ALA A 20 -10.50 -16.64 -10.50
CA ALA A 20 -9.47 -17.62 -10.17
C ALA A 20 -8.22 -16.98 -9.55
N ILE A 21 -7.75 -15.84 -10.08
CA ILE A 21 -6.61 -15.10 -9.52
C ILE A 21 -6.95 -14.53 -8.14
N LEU A 22 -8.16 -14.00 -7.95
CA LEU A 22 -8.60 -13.51 -6.64
C LEU A 22 -8.64 -14.63 -5.61
N ILE A 23 -9.25 -15.78 -5.96
CA ILE A 23 -9.28 -16.98 -5.11
C ILE A 23 -7.85 -17.42 -4.77
N LEU A 24 -6.96 -17.51 -5.76
CA LEU A 24 -5.56 -17.82 -5.54
C LEU A 24 -4.92 -16.86 -4.53
N GLY A 25 -5.09 -15.55 -4.72
CA GLY A 25 -4.54 -14.54 -3.81
C GLY A 25 -5.07 -14.63 -2.38
N VAL A 26 -6.34 -15.00 -2.19
CA VAL A 26 -6.92 -15.27 -0.87
C VAL A 26 -6.32 -16.54 -0.27
N VAL A 27 -6.25 -17.63 -1.03
CA VAL A 27 -5.69 -18.91 -0.58
C VAL A 27 -4.23 -18.74 -0.15
N LEU A 28 -3.39 -18.08 -0.96
CA LEU A 28 -1.98 -17.86 -0.62
C LEU A 28 -1.78 -17.06 0.69
N ARG A 29 -2.66 -16.08 0.96
CA ARG A 29 -2.66 -15.33 2.23
C ARG A 29 -3.12 -16.18 3.41
N ALA A 30 -4.12 -17.03 3.19
CA ALA A 30 -4.73 -17.85 4.24
C ALA A 30 -3.79 -18.98 4.69
N LEU A 31 -3.04 -19.59 3.75
CA LEU A 31 -2.15 -20.72 4.03
C LEU A 31 -1.11 -20.43 5.12
N HIS A 32 -0.65 -19.19 5.24
CA HIS A 32 0.41 -18.79 6.17
C HIS A 32 -0.03 -17.69 7.14
N VAL A 33 -1.33 -17.49 7.34
CA VAL A 33 -1.83 -16.45 8.26
C VAL A 33 -1.40 -16.71 9.71
N GLY A 34 -1.24 -17.99 10.07
CA GLY A 34 -0.86 -18.44 11.41
C GLY A 34 0.65 -18.57 11.65
N ASP A 35 1.48 -18.63 10.60
CA ASP A 35 2.89 -19.07 10.75
C ASP A 35 3.83 -17.96 11.25
N VAL A 36 3.44 -17.20 12.26
CA VAL A 36 4.24 -16.09 12.78
C VAL A 36 4.95 -16.51 14.06
N ALA A 37 6.26 -16.77 13.96
CA ALA A 37 7.08 -17.26 15.07
C ALA A 37 7.17 -16.28 16.25
N ALA A 38 7.40 -14.99 15.96
CA ALA A 38 7.48 -13.94 16.98
C ALA A 38 6.93 -12.62 16.44
N ARG A 39 6.29 -11.84 17.31
CA ARG A 39 5.75 -10.51 16.98
C ARG A 39 6.81 -9.44 17.20
N THR A 40 6.84 -8.42 16.34
CA THR A 40 7.77 -7.29 16.52
C THR A 40 7.31 -6.34 17.64
N PRO A 41 8.19 -5.46 18.15
CA PRO A 41 7.79 -4.41 19.08
C PRO A 41 6.61 -3.56 18.57
N ASP A 42 6.63 -3.22 17.27
CA ASP A 42 5.53 -2.54 16.57
C ASP A 42 4.19 -3.25 16.74
N GLU A 43 4.14 -4.56 16.43
CA GLU A 43 2.90 -5.34 16.51
C GLU A 43 2.34 -5.36 17.93
N ARG A 44 3.21 -5.57 18.93
CA ARG A 44 2.80 -5.59 20.34
C ARG A 44 2.21 -4.25 20.75
N ALA A 45 2.83 -3.14 20.36
CA ALA A 45 2.34 -1.80 20.67
C ALA A 45 0.98 -1.52 20.01
N TYR A 46 0.78 -1.86 18.73
CA TYR A 46 -0.52 -1.68 18.08
C TYR A 46 -1.63 -2.51 18.74
N ILE A 47 -1.34 -3.76 19.08
CA ILE A 47 -2.27 -4.65 19.80
C ILE A 47 -2.61 -4.03 21.16
N GLN A 48 -1.61 -3.59 21.90
CA GLN A 48 -1.80 -2.99 23.22
C GLN A 48 -2.64 -1.70 23.13
N PHE A 49 -2.32 -0.78 22.22
CA PHE A 49 -3.08 0.46 22.09
C PHE A 49 -4.54 0.22 21.73
N GLY A 50 -4.80 -0.70 20.79
CA GLY A 50 -6.17 -1.06 20.40
C GLY A 50 -6.92 -1.74 21.55
N HIS A 51 -6.26 -2.60 22.31
CA HIS A 51 -6.82 -3.28 23.47
C HIS A 51 -7.21 -2.31 24.60
N GLU A 52 -6.35 -1.33 24.88
CA GLU A 52 -6.62 -0.28 25.86
C GLU A 52 -7.83 0.58 25.48
N VAL A 53 -7.97 0.93 24.19
CA VAL A 53 -9.14 1.65 23.68
C VAL A 53 -10.40 0.77 23.70
N TRP A 54 -10.28 -0.52 23.36
CA TRP A 54 -11.41 -1.46 23.43
C TRP A 54 -11.95 -1.61 24.85
N ARG A 55 -11.08 -1.71 25.87
CA ARG A 55 -11.51 -1.82 27.27
C ARG A 55 -11.97 -0.51 27.89
N GLY A 56 -11.23 0.57 27.61
CA GLY A 56 -11.35 1.82 28.35
C GLY A 56 -11.97 2.96 27.57
N GLY A 57 -12.40 2.77 26.32
CA GLY A 57 -12.98 3.81 25.47
C GLY A 57 -11.96 4.77 24.85
N THR A 58 -12.46 5.78 24.13
CA THR A 58 -11.64 6.75 23.38
C THR A 58 -10.83 7.68 24.29
N GLN A 59 -11.27 7.90 25.53
CA GLN A 59 -10.55 8.71 26.53
C GLN A 59 -9.18 8.15 26.90
N VAL A 60 -8.91 6.86 26.63
CA VAL A 60 -7.59 6.27 26.90
C VAL A 60 -6.51 6.79 25.95
N VAL A 61 -6.90 7.25 24.76
CA VAL A 61 -5.94 7.78 23.78
C VAL A 61 -5.17 8.98 24.35
N ALA A 62 -5.84 9.90 25.05
CA ALA A 62 -5.17 11.03 25.70
C ALA A 62 -4.10 10.59 26.71
N ARG A 63 -4.38 9.50 27.47
CA ARG A 63 -3.40 8.92 28.41
C ARG A 63 -2.23 8.26 27.68
N GLN A 64 -2.47 7.60 26.55
CA GLN A 64 -1.40 7.03 25.72
C GLN A 64 -0.46 8.13 25.20
N PHE A 65 -1.01 9.27 24.80
CA PHE A 65 -0.23 10.45 24.39
C PHE A 65 0.61 11.01 25.54
N ALA A 66 0.00 11.24 26.71
CA ALA A 66 0.73 11.72 27.88
C ALA A 66 1.86 10.76 28.29
N ALA A 67 1.56 9.46 28.40
CA ALA A 67 2.54 8.44 28.74
C ALA A 67 3.68 8.35 27.72
N TYR A 68 3.38 8.50 26.43
CA TYR A 68 4.42 8.53 25.38
C TYR A 68 5.34 9.75 25.49
N VAL A 69 4.83 10.90 25.93
CA VAL A 69 5.64 12.10 26.16
C VAL A 69 6.50 11.97 27.43
N GLU A 70 5.99 11.30 28.47
CA GLU A 70 6.69 11.12 29.75
C GLU A 70 7.74 10.00 29.72
N LEU A 71 7.57 8.98 28.88
CA LEU A 71 8.44 7.80 28.86
C LEU A 71 9.80 8.13 28.20
N ASN A 72 10.86 8.20 29.02
CA ASN A 72 12.24 8.15 28.53
C ASN A 72 12.47 6.84 27.75
N GLY A 73 12.61 6.90 26.42
CA GLY A 73 12.69 5.71 25.57
C GLY A 73 11.47 5.49 24.67
N ALA A 74 10.45 6.34 24.71
CA ALA A 74 9.21 6.19 23.93
C ALA A 74 9.42 6.02 22.42
N TRP A 75 10.55 6.50 21.89
CA TRP A 75 10.92 6.44 20.48
C TRP A 75 11.13 5.01 19.93
N ASP A 76 11.30 4.00 20.78
CA ASP A 76 11.47 2.60 20.35
C ASP A 76 10.14 1.94 19.95
N PHE A 77 9.01 2.62 20.19
CA PHE A 77 7.66 2.12 19.91
C PHE A 77 6.95 3.01 18.89
N PRO A 78 5.98 2.47 18.14
CA PRO A 78 5.17 3.29 17.26
C PRO A 78 4.41 4.35 18.09
N PRO A 79 4.37 5.60 17.64
CA PRO A 79 3.78 6.69 18.39
C PRO A 79 2.25 6.61 18.40
N PRO A 80 1.59 7.05 19.48
CA PRO A 80 0.13 7.01 19.62
C PRO A 80 -0.58 7.99 18.67
N VAL A 81 0.16 8.87 17.99
CA VAL A 81 -0.35 9.77 16.93
C VAL A 81 -0.98 9.00 15.75
N ARG A 82 -0.79 7.69 15.67
CA ARG A 82 -1.37 6.78 14.67
C ARG A 82 -2.79 6.33 15.05
N ILE A 83 -3.62 7.27 15.53
CA ILE A 83 -4.94 6.99 16.13
C ILE A 83 -5.90 6.28 15.17
N GLY A 84 -5.77 6.50 13.86
CA GLY A 84 -6.60 5.84 12.86
C GLY A 84 -6.41 4.32 12.88
N HIS A 85 -5.18 3.85 13.09
CA HIS A 85 -4.92 2.41 13.17
C HIS A 85 -5.40 1.83 14.49
N THR A 86 -5.09 2.51 15.59
CA THR A 86 -5.56 2.14 16.93
C THR A 86 -7.08 1.95 16.96
N PHE A 87 -7.85 2.85 16.34
CA PHE A 87 -9.31 2.72 16.29
C PHE A 87 -9.80 1.55 15.44
N LEU A 88 -9.15 1.23 14.31
CA LEU A 88 -9.51 0.03 13.55
C LEU A 88 -9.18 -1.25 14.30
N VAL A 89 -8.06 -1.29 15.01
CA VAL A 89 -7.70 -2.41 15.87
C VAL A 89 -8.75 -2.59 16.96
N ALA A 90 -9.08 -1.52 17.70
CA ALA A 90 -10.09 -1.55 18.75
C ALA A 90 -11.48 -1.97 18.21
N ALA A 91 -11.89 -1.43 17.05
CA ALA A 91 -13.13 -1.82 16.40
C ALA A 91 -13.13 -3.30 16.00
N THR A 92 -12.00 -3.82 15.52
CA THR A 92 -11.88 -5.25 15.18
C THR A 92 -11.96 -6.12 16.42
N MET A 93 -11.34 -5.73 17.54
CA MET A 93 -11.46 -6.42 18.83
C MET A 93 -12.89 -6.39 19.35
N PHE A 94 -13.61 -5.27 19.19
CA PHE A 94 -15.02 -5.15 19.54
C PHE A 94 -15.90 -6.08 18.70
N LEU A 95 -15.71 -6.10 17.38
CA LEU A 95 -16.51 -6.94 16.47
C LEU A 95 -16.24 -8.44 16.63
N SER A 96 -15.03 -8.82 17.05
CA SER A 96 -14.65 -10.23 17.27
C SER A 96 -14.78 -10.69 18.71
N ASP A 97 -15.12 -9.77 19.63
CA ASP A 97 -15.07 -9.97 21.08
C ASP A 97 -13.75 -10.62 21.56
N SER A 98 -12.63 -10.22 20.96
CA SER A 98 -11.32 -10.83 21.22
C SER A 98 -10.19 -9.83 21.11
N ALA A 99 -9.43 -9.69 22.19
CA ALA A 99 -8.19 -8.92 22.26
C ALA A 99 -6.95 -9.69 21.74
N SER A 100 -7.15 -10.87 21.14
CA SER A 100 -6.04 -11.70 20.71
C SER A 100 -5.25 -11.05 19.56
N PRO A 101 -3.94 -11.35 19.42
CA PRO A 101 -3.18 -10.97 18.23
C PRO A 101 -3.81 -11.43 16.92
N GLY A 102 -4.56 -12.55 16.96
CA GLY A 102 -5.29 -13.09 15.82
C GLY A 102 -6.32 -12.11 15.24
N SER A 103 -7.02 -11.35 16.08
CA SER A 103 -7.99 -10.34 15.63
C SER A 103 -7.32 -9.25 14.80
N VAL A 104 -6.14 -8.80 15.21
CA VAL A 104 -5.38 -7.75 14.52
C VAL A 104 -4.76 -8.25 13.22
N VAL A 105 -4.28 -9.51 13.21
CA VAL A 105 -3.89 -10.17 11.96
C VAL A 105 -5.08 -10.31 11.00
N GLY A 106 -6.26 -10.61 11.52
CA GLY A 106 -7.50 -10.67 10.74
C GLY A 106 -7.79 -9.35 10.01
N LEU A 107 -7.57 -8.21 10.66
CA LEU A 107 -7.68 -6.88 10.03
C LEU A 107 -6.70 -6.70 8.87
N SER A 108 -5.41 -7.01 9.09
CA SER A 108 -4.39 -6.94 8.03
C SER A 108 -4.69 -7.87 6.87
N PHE A 109 -5.11 -9.11 7.16
CA PHE A 109 -5.52 -10.09 6.17
C PHE A 109 -6.69 -9.59 5.33
N ALA A 110 -7.75 -9.08 5.99
CA ALA A 110 -8.92 -8.53 5.32
C ALA A 110 -8.55 -7.34 4.41
N CYS A 111 -7.76 -6.38 4.90
CA CYS A 111 -7.27 -5.26 4.09
C CYS A 111 -6.39 -5.71 2.91
N SER A 112 -5.57 -6.75 3.09
CA SER A 112 -4.76 -7.31 2.01
C SER A 112 -5.61 -7.97 0.92
N VAL A 113 -6.67 -8.70 1.30
CA VAL A 113 -7.64 -9.28 0.35
C VAL A 113 -8.45 -8.19 -0.36
N LEU A 114 -8.95 -7.19 0.37
CA LEU A 114 -9.68 -6.06 -0.19
C LEU A 114 -8.82 -5.24 -1.16
N SER A 115 -7.51 -5.15 -0.93
CA SER A 115 -6.57 -4.55 -1.87
C SER A 115 -6.55 -5.27 -3.23
N LEU A 116 -6.65 -6.60 -3.28
CA LEU A 116 -6.75 -7.35 -4.54
C LEU A 116 -8.03 -6.99 -5.31
N ALA A 117 -9.17 -6.96 -4.61
CA ALA A 117 -10.46 -6.62 -5.20
C ALA A 117 -10.49 -5.17 -5.71
N LEU A 118 -9.94 -4.24 -4.93
CA LEU A 118 -9.83 -2.83 -5.30
C LEU A 118 -8.87 -2.64 -6.48
N LEU A 119 -7.73 -3.34 -6.49
CA LEU A 119 -6.80 -3.31 -7.62
C LEU A 119 -7.44 -3.83 -8.91
N ALA A 120 -8.22 -4.90 -8.81
CA ALA A 120 -9.01 -5.41 -9.93
C ALA A 120 -9.96 -4.32 -10.46
N ARG A 121 -10.72 -3.68 -9.56
CA ARG A 121 -11.61 -2.58 -9.90
C ARG A 121 -10.86 -1.45 -10.61
N ILE A 122 -9.74 -0.98 -10.06
CA ILE A 122 -8.89 0.06 -10.67
C ILE A 122 -8.46 -0.37 -12.09
N GLY A 123 -7.91 -1.58 -12.22
CA GLY A 123 -7.44 -2.13 -13.49
C GLY A 123 -8.51 -2.15 -14.57
N PHE A 124 -9.70 -2.69 -14.27
CA PHE A 124 -10.79 -2.74 -15.24
C PHE A 124 -11.38 -1.36 -15.56
N ARG A 125 -11.36 -0.47 -14.57
CA ARG A 125 -12.03 0.82 -14.65
C ARG A 125 -11.23 1.89 -15.37
N PHE A 126 -9.89 1.83 -15.32
CA PHE A 126 -9.00 2.84 -15.90
C PHE A 126 -8.02 2.28 -16.93
N PHE A 127 -7.73 0.97 -16.87
CA PHE A 127 -6.73 0.32 -17.73
C PHE A 127 -7.38 -0.70 -18.68
N THR A 128 -6.58 -1.62 -19.22
CA THR A 128 -7.09 -2.73 -20.05
C THR A 128 -7.44 -3.94 -19.17
N PRO A 129 -8.34 -4.84 -19.63
CA PRO A 129 -8.57 -6.10 -18.94
C PRO A 129 -7.31 -6.93 -18.68
N PHE A 130 -6.35 -6.95 -19.62
CA PHE A 130 -5.09 -7.68 -19.44
C PHE A 130 -4.19 -7.02 -18.39
N THR A 131 -4.19 -5.67 -18.34
CA THR A 131 -3.53 -4.93 -17.27
C THR A 131 -4.11 -5.29 -15.91
N ALA A 132 -5.44 -5.34 -15.79
CA ALA A 132 -6.12 -5.71 -14.56
C ALA A 132 -5.76 -7.13 -14.10
N LEU A 133 -5.88 -8.12 -14.99
CA LEU A 133 -5.56 -9.52 -14.68
C LEU A 133 -4.10 -9.68 -14.23
N ALA A 134 -3.16 -9.09 -14.97
CA ALA A 134 -1.74 -9.18 -14.63
C ALA A 134 -1.40 -8.44 -13.33
N ALA A 135 -1.93 -7.22 -13.13
CA ALA A 135 -1.70 -6.47 -11.91
C ALA A 135 -2.21 -7.20 -10.67
N VAL A 136 -3.42 -7.75 -10.73
CA VAL A 136 -4.00 -8.51 -9.60
C VAL A 136 -3.19 -9.78 -9.34
N PHE A 137 -2.71 -10.46 -10.38
CA PHE A 137 -1.85 -11.63 -10.22
C PHE A 137 -0.52 -11.28 -9.54
N PHE A 138 0.19 -10.24 -10.01
CA PHE A 138 1.44 -9.81 -9.38
C PHE A 138 1.23 -9.38 -7.92
N LEU A 139 0.15 -8.68 -7.59
CA LEU A 139 -0.15 -8.34 -6.20
C LEU A 139 -0.58 -9.57 -5.37
N ALA A 140 -1.23 -10.56 -6.00
CA ALA A 140 -1.65 -11.79 -5.35
C ALA A 140 -0.45 -12.64 -4.91
N THR A 141 0.61 -12.68 -5.72
CA THR A 141 1.84 -13.46 -5.47
C THR A 141 2.99 -12.66 -4.85
N SER A 142 2.85 -11.32 -4.78
CA SER A 142 3.89 -10.43 -4.28
C SER A 142 4.39 -10.84 -2.90
N ALA A 143 5.70 -11.11 -2.81
CA ALA A 143 6.27 -11.65 -1.60
C ALA A 143 6.13 -10.71 -0.39
N SER A 144 6.33 -9.41 -0.61
CA SER A 144 6.20 -8.38 0.42
C SER A 144 4.77 -8.26 0.91
N GLU A 145 3.77 -8.29 0.02
CA GLU A 145 2.36 -8.13 0.42
C GLU A 145 1.79 -9.37 1.13
N LEU A 146 2.26 -10.57 0.76
CA LEU A 146 1.97 -11.80 1.50
C LEU A 146 2.58 -11.75 2.91
N GLY A 147 3.84 -11.31 3.01
CA GLY A 147 4.55 -11.10 4.28
C GLY A 147 3.87 -10.08 5.19
N ILE A 148 3.42 -8.96 4.63
CA ILE A 148 2.74 -7.90 5.36
C ILE A 148 1.32 -8.31 5.78
N GLY A 149 0.58 -8.99 4.89
CA GLY A 149 -0.84 -9.35 5.12
C GLY A 149 -1.08 -10.36 6.24
N ARG A 150 -0.08 -11.13 6.66
CA ARG A 150 -0.18 -12.10 7.78
C ARG A 150 0.26 -11.55 9.14
N ARG A 151 0.73 -10.30 9.16
CA ARG A 151 1.30 -9.65 10.36
C ARG A 151 0.28 -8.70 10.97
N ALA A 152 0.40 -8.43 12.26
CA ALA A 152 -0.40 -7.42 12.95
C ALA A 152 0.16 -6.00 12.72
N TRP A 153 0.72 -5.77 11.52
CA TRP A 153 1.27 -4.49 11.13
C TRP A 153 0.20 -3.59 10.53
N GLN A 154 0.29 -2.31 10.84
CA GLN A 154 -0.50 -1.29 10.19
C GLN A 154 -0.27 -1.18 8.67
N ASP A 155 0.84 -1.70 8.15
CA ASP A 155 1.26 -1.52 6.76
C ASP A 155 0.25 -2.08 5.75
N ALA A 156 -0.37 -3.23 6.04
CA ALA A 156 -1.42 -3.82 5.19
C ALA A 156 -2.66 -2.90 5.10
N VAL A 157 -3.06 -2.37 6.25
CA VAL A 157 -4.22 -1.48 6.39
C VAL A 157 -3.94 -0.16 5.67
N PHE A 158 -2.76 0.41 5.91
CA PHE A 158 -2.32 1.64 5.27
C PHE A 158 -2.14 1.47 3.75
N GLY A 159 -1.65 0.32 3.28
CA GLY A 159 -1.59 -0.03 1.86
C GLY A 159 -2.97 -0.02 1.20
N PHE A 160 -3.97 -0.62 1.85
CA PHE A 160 -5.35 -0.61 1.37
C PHE A 160 -5.94 0.81 1.27
N PHE A 161 -5.82 1.62 2.33
CA PHE A 161 -6.33 3.00 2.32
C PHE A 161 -5.58 3.90 1.34
N SER A 162 -4.27 3.68 1.16
CA SER A 162 -3.48 4.36 0.13
C SER A 162 -3.97 3.98 -1.29
N LEU A 163 -4.31 2.72 -1.51
CA LEU A 163 -4.89 2.27 -2.79
C LEU A 163 -6.30 2.84 -3.03
N LEU A 164 -7.12 3.02 -1.98
CA LEU A 164 -8.39 3.74 -2.05
C LEU A 164 -8.18 5.21 -2.43
N LEU A 165 -7.22 5.88 -1.78
CA LEU A 165 -6.87 7.26 -2.12
C LEU A 165 -6.41 7.40 -3.57
N PHE A 166 -5.63 6.43 -4.05
CA PHE A 166 -5.24 6.35 -5.45
C PHE A 166 -6.43 6.11 -6.39
N TYR A 167 -7.38 5.24 -6.02
CA TYR A 167 -8.63 5.06 -6.76
C TYR A 167 -9.41 6.38 -6.89
N PHE A 168 -9.59 7.12 -5.79
CA PHE A 168 -10.28 8.42 -5.83
C PHE A 168 -9.51 9.45 -6.66
N SER A 169 -8.17 9.46 -6.58
CA SER A 169 -7.33 10.28 -7.46
C SER A 169 -7.60 10.00 -8.94
N LEU A 170 -7.66 8.72 -9.33
CA LEU A 170 -7.97 8.32 -10.71
C LEU A 170 -9.39 8.70 -11.14
N GLU A 171 -10.39 8.61 -10.26
CA GLU A 171 -11.75 9.09 -10.55
C GLU A 171 -11.76 10.61 -10.76
N LEU A 172 -11.02 11.39 -9.97
CA LEU A 172 -10.89 12.84 -10.14
C LEU A 172 -10.12 13.22 -11.41
N LEU A 173 -9.13 12.43 -11.83
CA LEU A 173 -8.47 12.58 -13.13
C LEU A 173 -9.40 12.30 -14.32
N ARG A 174 -10.37 11.41 -14.13
CA ARG A 174 -11.37 11.10 -15.16
C ARG A 174 -12.44 12.20 -15.23
N ASP A 175 -12.97 12.61 -14.09
CA ASP A 175 -14.03 13.61 -13.99
C ASP A 175 -13.94 14.34 -12.64
N SER A 176 -13.28 15.50 -12.68
CA SER A 176 -13.03 16.35 -11.51
C SER A 176 -14.27 17.03 -10.95
N ARG A 177 -15.42 16.98 -11.64
CA ARG A 177 -16.66 17.68 -11.25
C ARG A 177 -17.53 16.89 -10.29
N ARG A 178 -17.29 15.59 -10.14
CA ARG A 178 -18.11 14.73 -9.27
C ARG A 178 -17.78 15.03 -7.81
N TRP A 179 -18.80 15.21 -6.99
CA TRP A 179 -18.62 15.51 -5.57
C TRP A 179 -18.18 14.28 -4.76
N TRP A 180 -18.67 13.07 -5.09
CA TRP A 180 -18.38 11.88 -4.30
C TRP A 180 -16.91 11.44 -4.33
N PRO A 181 -16.14 11.50 -5.44
CA PRO A 181 -14.73 11.19 -5.40
C PRO A 181 -13.93 12.25 -4.67
N GLN A 182 -14.38 13.51 -4.69
CA GLN A 182 -13.75 14.58 -3.91
C GLN A 182 -13.93 14.31 -2.43
N LEU A 183 -15.16 14.01 -1.98
CA LEU A 183 -15.43 13.66 -0.59
C LEU A 183 -14.61 12.43 -0.17
N GLY A 184 -14.63 11.36 -0.96
CA GLY A 184 -13.84 10.16 -0.70
C GLY A 184 -12.34 10.45 -0.64
N PHE A 185 -11.82 11.26 -1.55
CA PHE A 185 -10.42 11.70 -1.56
C PHE A 185 -10.03 12.43 -0.27
N PHE A 186 -10.85 13.39 0.18
CA PHE A 186 -10.56 14.17 1.38
C PHE A 186 -10.71 13.37 2.68
N VAL A 187 -11.72 12.50 2.77
CA VAL A 187 -11.94 11.64 3.95
C VAL A 187 -10.85 10.59 4.07
N ILE A 188 -10.56 9.86 2.98
CA ILE A 188 -9.50 8.83 3.00
C ILE A 188 -8.11 9.47 3.15
N GLY A 189 -7.88 10.65 2.55
CA GLY A 189 -6.63 11.39 2.72
C GLY A 189 -6.36 11.80 4.16
N ALA A 190 -7.36 12.36 4.84
CA ALA A 190 -7.28 12.66 6.28
C ALA A 190 -7.03 11.37 7.09
N TRP A 191 -7.75 10.28 6.75
CA TRP A 191 -7.56 8.99 7.42
C TRP A 191 -6.14 8.43 7.26
N CYS A 192 -5.55 8.53 6.06
CA CYS A 192 -4.17 8.11 5.81
C CYS A 192 -3.16 8.85 6.71
N ILE A 193 -3.36 10.15 6.95
CA ILE A 193 -2.53 10.92 7.89
C ILE A 193 -2.67 10.39 9.31
N LEU A 194 -3.91 10.10 9.74
CA LEU A 194 -4.18 9.54 11.07
C LEU A 194 -3.66 8.11 11.25
N MET A 195 -3.40 7.38 10.15
CA MET A 195 -2.82 6.04 10.21
C MET A 195 -1.31 6.09 10.38
N LYS A 196 -0.61 6.92 9.59
CA LYS A 196 0.85 6.89 9.51
C LYS A 196 1.40 8.23 9.05
N GLN A 197 2.57 8.63 9.54
CA GLN A 197 3.18 9.92 9.21
C GLN A 197 3.46 10.07 7.70
N ASN A 198 3.91 9.00 7.04
CA ASN A 198 4.12 9.00 5.58
C ASN A 198 2.78 9.07 4.80
N GLY A 199 1.64 8.92 5.46
CA GLY A 199 0.32 9.23 4.91
C GLY A 199 0.19 10.65 4.40
N LEU A 200 0.85 11.62 5.05
CA LEU A 200 0.91 13.00 4.57
C LEU A 200 1.56 13.09 3.18
N ILE A 201 2.65 12.36 2.96
CA ILE A 201 3.38 12.36 1.70
C ILE A 201 2.52 11.74 0.60
N VAL A 202 1.95 10.56 0.86
CA VAL A 202 1.07 9.86 -0.09
C VAL A 202 -0.13 10.75 -0.47
N TYR A 203 -0.70 11.46 0.51
CA TYR A 203 -1.84 12.35 0.30
C TYR A 203 -1.47 13.64 -0.43
N ALA A 204 -0.39 14.30 -0.03
CA ALA A 204 0.08 15.52 -0.67
C ALA A 204 0.46 15.29 -2.14
N LEU A 205 1.12 14.17 -2.46
CA LEU A 205 1.46 13.81 -3.84
C LEU A 205 0.22 13.56 -4.69
N SER A 206 -0.77 12.86 -4.13
CA SER A 206 -2.05 12.61 -4.80
C SER A 206 -2.81 13.91 -5.03
N ALA A 207 -2.83 14.79 -4.03
CA ALA A 207 -3.50 16.09 -4.10
C ALA A 207 -2.82 17.00 -5.11
N LEU A 208 -1.49 17.05 -5.12
CA LEU A 208 -0.73 17.81 -6.12
C LEU A 208 -1.04 17.32 -7.53
N ALA A 209 -1.04 16.01 -7.77
CA ALA A 209 -1.31 15.50 -9.11
C ALA A 209 -2.74 15.79 -9.61
N VAL A 210 -3.73 15.69 -8.71
CA VAL A 210 -5.12 16.09 -9.03
C VAL A 210 -5.21 17.60 -9.26
N PHE A 211 -4.62 18.41 -8.39
CA PHE A 211 -4.58 19.87 -8.51
C PHE A 211 -3.97 20.31 -9.84
N LEU A 212 -2.79 19.80 -10.20
CA LEU A 212 -2.12 20.14 -11.46
C LEU A 212 -2.96 19.68 -12.67
N THR A 213 -3.71 18.59 -12.55
CA THR A 213 -4.62 18.16 -13.61
C THR A 213 -5.79 19.13 -13.77
N ILE A 214 -6.45 19.53 -12.68
CA ILE A 214 -7.55 20.51 -12.75
C ILE A 214 -7.04 21.86 -13.27
N LEU A 215 -5.85 22.26 -12.86
CA LEU A 215 -5.25 23.53 -13.25
C LEU A 215 -4.86 23.55 -14.74
N PHE A 216 -4.07 22.57 -15.19
CA PHE A 216 -3.48 22.61 -16.53
C PHE A 216 -4.33 21.93 -17.60
N ARG A 217 -4.99 20.81 -17.27
CA ARG A 217 -5.81 20.06 -18.23
C ARG A 217 -7.21 20.65 -18.34
N ASP A 218 -7.87 20.90 -17.21
CA ASP A 218 -9.23 21.45 -17.21
C ASP A 218 -9.27 22.98 -17.30
N ARG A 219 -8.11 23.65 -17.16
CA ARG A 219 -7.96 25.11 -17.17
C ARG A 219 -8.92 25.82 -16.21
N ALA A 220 -9.24 25.19 -15.09
CA ALA A 220 -10.26 25.66 -14.16
C ALA A 220 -9.63 26.15 -12.84
N VAL A 221 -9.11 27.38 -12.87
CA VAL A 221 -8.41 28.00 -11.73
C VAL A 221 -9.27 28.02 -10.47
N GLN A 222 -10.53 28.48 -10.56
CA GLN A 222 -11.46 28.52 -9.42
C GLN A 222 -11.65 27.15 -8.76
N ARG A 223 -11.81 26.09 -9.56
CA ARG A 223 -11.93 24.71 -9.04
C ARG A 223 -10.63 24.20 -8.44
N SER A 224 -9.49 24.58 -9.00
CA SER A 224 -8.17 24.24 -8.45
C SER A 224 -7.96 24.89 -7.09
N LEU A 225 -8.34 26.16 -6.93
CA LEU A 225 -8.31 26.87 -5.64
C LEU A 225 -9.26 26.25 -4.62
N LEU A 226 -10.51 25.94 -5.02
CA LEU A 226 -11.46 25.26 -4.14
C LEU A 226 -10.96 23.87 -3.70
N PHE A 227 -10.34 23.12 -4.63
CA PHE A 227 -9.72 21.84 -4.32
C PHE A 227 -8.56 22.00 -3.32
N ALA A 228 -7.69 22.99 -3.52
CA ALA A 228 -6.60 23.30 -2.59
C ALA A 228 -7.14 23.70 -1.20
N ALA A 229 -8.17 24.55 -1.14
CA ALA A 229 -8.82 24.91 0.12
C ALA A 229 -9.43 23.69 0.83
N SER A 230 -10.06 22.78 0.08
CA SER A 230 -10.63 21.54 0.62
C SER A 230 -9.55 20.56 1.12
N PHE A 231 -8.39 20.51 0.45
CA PHE A 231 -7.22 19.77 0.93
C PHE A 231 -6.71 20.34 2.26
N ILE A 232 -6.55 21.67 2.35
CA ILE A 232 -6.14 22.33 3.61
C ILE A 232 -7.16 22.07 4.73
N ALA A 233 -8.45 22.15 4.43
CA ALA A 233 -9.50 21.83 5.39
C ALA A 233 -9.42 20.38 5.88
N SER A 234 -9.16 19.42 4.98
CA SER A 234 -8.95 18.02 5.31
C SER A 234 -7.73 17.79 6.21
N LEU A 235 -6.62 18.51 5.97
CA LEU A 235 -5.47 18.51 6.88
C LEU A 235 -5.85 19.07 8.26
N GLY A 236 -6.61 20.18 8.28
CA GLY A 236 -7.12 20.78 9.51
C GLY A 236 -8.00 19.83 10.31
N VAL A 237 -8.88 19.06 9.65
CA VAL A 237 -9.71 18.04 10.30
C VAL A 237 -8.86 16.92 10.89
N ALA A 238 -7.87 16.41 10.16
CA ALA A 238 -6.97 15.39 10.70
C ALA A 238 -6.19 15.89 11.93
N ALA A 239 -5.65 17.11 11.86
CA ALA A 239 -4.95 17.74 12.98
C ALA A 239 -5.88 17.99 14.18
N TRP A 240 -7.10 18.47 13.93
CA TRP A 240 -8.10 18.68 14.97
C TRP A 240 -8.49 17.37 15.67
N LEU A 241 -8.71 16.28 14.91
CA LEU A 241 -8.99 14.97 15.48
C LEU A 241 -7.83 14.43 16.32
N LEU A 242 -6.58 14.64 15.89
CA LEU A 242 -5.41 14.30 16.68
C LEU A 242 -5.38 15.06 18.01
N VAL A 243 -5.58 16.38 17.96
CA VAL A 243 -5.60 17.24 19.15
C VAL A 243 -6.71 16.85 20.12
N LEU A 244 -7.91 16.58 19.58
CA LEU A 244 -9.07 16.17 20.35
C LEU A 244 -8.83 14.83 21.06
N CYS A 245 -8.29 13.83 20.34
CA CYS A 245 -8.03 12.50 20.91
C CYS A 245 -6.78 12.48 21.81
N GLY A 246 -5.79 13.31 21.53
CA GLY A 246 -4.52 13.38 22.25
C GLY A 246 -4.59 14.15 23.58
N GLY A 247 -5.76 14.66 23.96
CA GLY A 247 -5.97 15.36 25.23
C GLY A 247 -5.52 16.83 25.23
N GLY A 248 -5.34 17.44 24.06
CA GLY A 248 -4.94 18.85 23.93
C GLY A 248 -3.79 19.06 22.95
N ALA A 249 -3.63 20.32 22.52
CA ALA A 249 -2.68 20.68 21.46
C ALA A 249 -1.21 20.52 21.90
N GLU A 250 -0.91 20.85 23.16
CA GLU A 250 0.45 20.79 23.71
C GLU A 250 0.99 19.36 23.74
N VAL A 251 0.27 18.43 24.38
CA VAL A 251 0.65 17.01 24.47
C VAL A 251 0.71 16.38 23.07
N THR A 252 -0.26 16.69 22.21
CA THR A 252 -0.28 16.21 20.82
C THR A 252 0.94 16.67 20.04
N TRP A 253 1.29 17.95 20.13
CA TRP A 253 2.46 18.50 19.47
C TRP A 253 3.77 17.90 20.00
N ALA A 254 3.88 17.73 21.33
CA ALA A 254 5.02 17.06 21.94
C ALA A 254 5.18 15.61 21.42
N ALA A 255 4.09 14.84 21.37
CA ALA A 255 4.10 13.48 20.83
C ALA A 255 4.46 13.43 19.33
N VAL A 256 3.93 14.35 18.52
CA VAL A 256 4.28 14.47 17.09
C VAL A 256 5.77 14.80 16.94
N LYS A 257 6.27 15.78 17.68
CA LYS A 257 7.68 16.17 17.66
C LYS A 257 8.59 15.00 18.04
N LEU A 258 8.28 14.29 19.12
CA LEU A 258 8.99 13.07 19.53
C LEU A 258 8.95 12.00 18.44
N SER A 259 7.82 11.84 17.75
CA SER A 259 7.72 10.86 16.65
C SER A 259 8.53 11.20 15.40
N LEU A 260 8.88 12.48 15.22
CA LEU A 260 9.70 12.96 14.11
C LEU A 260 11.19 13.01 14.49
N GLN A 261 11.50 13.07 15.79
CA GLN A 261 12.86 13.07 16.29
C GLN A 261 13.39 11.63 16.36
N TYR A 262 14.42 11.34 15.56
CA TYR A 262 15.20 10.14 15.72
C TYR A 262 16.11 10.29 16.94
N ALA A 263 15.62 9.86 18.11
CA ALA A 263 16.49 9.70 19.26
C ALA A 263 17.59 8.66 18.95
N PRO A 264 18.76 8.71 19.63
CA PRO A 264 19.88 7.80 19.35
C PRO A 264 19.51 6.30 19.41
N GLY A 265 18.55 5.90 20.25
CA GLY A 265 18.06 4.51 20.34
C GLY A 265 17.23 4.08 19.12
N ALA A 266 16.24 4.88 18.73
CA ALA A 266 15.48 4.67 17.50
C ALA A 266 16.36 4.71 16.25
N ALA A 267 17.43 5.51 16.26
CA ALA A 267 18.44 5.51 15.22
C ALA A 267 19.10 4.12 15.11
N ARG A 268 19.55 3.50 16.21
CA ARG A 268 20.16 2.15 16.18
C ARG A 268 19.23 1.07 15.63
N TYR A 269 17.97 1.05 16.05
CA TYR A 269 17.01 0.07 15.53
C TYR A 269 16.80 0.27 14.02
N ASN A 270 16.52 1.49 13.58
CA ASN A 270 16.34 1.79 12.16
C ASN A 270 17.65 1.61 11.35
N GLU A 271 18.81 1.84 11.94
CA GLU A 271 20.11 1.54 11.33
C GLU A 271 20.27 0.04 11.06
N SER A 272 19.80 -0.80 11.99
CA SER A 272 19.93 -2.27 11.84
C SER A 272 19.03 -2.87 10.76
N CYS A 273 17.88 -2.25 10.45
CA CYS A 273 16.87 -2.85 9.57
C CYS A 273 16.47 -1.97 8.37
N CYS A 274 16.66 -0.66 8.45
CA CYS A 274 16.19 0.32 7.46
C CYS A 274 17.32 1.16 6.86
N ALA A 275 18.58 0.96 7.27
CA ALA A 275 19.72 1.65 6.67
C ALA A 275 20.34 0.88 5.50
N GLY A 276 20.89 1.66 4.59
CA GLY A 276 21.61 1.14 3.44
C GLY A 276 21.94 2.24 2.43
N PRO A 277 22.80 1.95 1.44
CA PRO A 277 23.02 2.84 0.32
C PRO A 277 21.74 2.98 -0.52
N TRP A 278 21.56 4.11 -1.20
CA TRP A 278 20.34 4.41 -1.96
C TRP A 278 19.95 3.32 -2.98
N TRP A 279 20.91 2.57 -3.52
CA TRP A 279 20.62 1.51 -4.48
C TRP A 279 20.04 0.23 -3.84
N GLN A 280 20.19 0.03 -2.52
CA GLN A 280 19.83 -1.22 -1.84
C GLN A 280 18.35 -1.54 -1.93
N LEU A 281 17.47 -0.56 -1.67
CA LEU A 281 16.02 -0.78 -1.72
C LEU A 281 15.54 -1.11 -3.15
N PRO A 282 15.84 -0.30 -4.19
CA PRO A 282 15.50 -0.67 -5.58
C PRO A 282 16.05 -2.02 -6.01
N TRP A 283 17.29 -2.34 -5.62
CA TRP A 283 17.91 -3.62 -5.95
C TRP A 283 17.21 -4.80 -5.28
N THR A 284 16.85 -4.65 -4.00
CA THR A 284 16.09 -5.65 -3.25
C THR A 284 14.72 -5.90 -3.88
N ILE A 285 14.00 -4.84 -4.30
CA ILE A 285 12.73 -4.97 -5.03
C ILE A 285 12.93 -5.74 -6.34
N PHE A 286 14.01 -5.44 -7.08
CA PHE A 286 14.32 -6.10 -8.34
C PHE A 286 14.64 -7.59 -8.14
N LEU A 287 15.46 -7.95 -7.15
CA LEU A 287 15.77 -9.34 -6.86
C LEU A 287 14.55 -10.12 -6.36
N LEU A 288 13.70 -9.48 -5.56
CA LEU A 288 12.50 -10.10 -5.02
C LEU A 288 11.45 -10.38 -6.10
N ASN A 289 11.30 -9.46 -7.07
CA ASN A 289 10.26 -9.51 -8.10
C ASN A 289 10.78 -9.08 -9.49
N PRO A 290 11.75 -9.79 -10.09
CA PRO A 290 12.47 -9.31 -11.28
C PRO A 290 11.55 -9.16 -12.49
N VAL A 291 10.65 -10.12 -12.70
CA VAL A 291 9.69 -10.07 -13.81
C VAL A 291 8.72 -8.91 -13.64
N THR A 292 8.19 -8.72 -12.44
CA THR A 292 7.28 -7.60 -12.13
C THR A 292 7.98 -6.25 -12.33
N ALA A 293 9.22 -6.11 -11.87
CA ALA A 293 10.02 -4.90 -12.05
C ALA A 293 10.32 -4.59 -13.53
N LEU A 294 10.77 -5.59 -14.31
CA LEU A 294 11.03 -5.44 -15.75
C LEU A 294 9.77 -5.07 -16.52
N LEU A 295 8.63 -5.70 -16.19
CA LEU A 295 7.36 -5.37 -16.80
C LEU A 295 6.87 -3.97 -16.38
N ALA A 296 7.13 -3.53 -15.16
CA ALA A 296 6.79 -2.18 -14.72
C ALA A 296 7.57 -1.13 -15.52
N LEU A 297 8.87 -1.35 -15.76
CA LEU A 297 9.70 -0.51 -16.63
C LEU A 297 9.19 -0.50 -18.08
N LEU A 298 8.80 -1.66 -18.62
CA LEU A 298 8.18 -1.72 -19.94
C LEU A 298 6.85 -0.96 -19.98
N GLY A 299 6.07 -1.03 -18.90
CA GLY A 299 4.80 -0.33 -18.71
C GLY A 299 4.90 1.17 -18.93
N LEU A 300 6.05 1.78 -18.62
CA LEU A 300 6.31 3.22 -18.82
C LEU A 300 6.16 3.65 -20.27
N THR A 301 6.40 2.75 -21.22
CA THR A 301 6.24 3.06 -22.65
C THR A 301 4.77 3.19 -23.07
N THR A 302 3.78 2.83 -22.21
CA THR A 302 2.35 3.08 -22.44
C THR A 302 1.88 4.50 -22.12
N ILE A 303 2.76 5.38 -21.64
CA ILE A 303 2.37 6.78 -21.30
C ILE A 303 1.84 7.53 -22.53
N ARG A 304 2.21 7.12 -23.75
CA ARG A 304 1.67 7.73 -24.98
C ARG A 304 0.27 7.20 -25.28
N GLY A 305 -0.73 8.05 -25.20
CA GLY A 305 -2.10 7.77 -25.66
C GLY A 305 -3.19 8.22 -24.69
N TRP A 306 -4.44 7.82 -24.95
CA TRP A 306 -5.62 8.26 -24.19
C TRP A 306 -5.61 7.81 -22.71
N ARG A 307 -4.84 6.76 -22.37
CA ARG A 307 -4.61 6.31 -20.97
C ARG A 307 -3.36 6.91 -20.33
N GLY A 308 -2.63 7.76 -21.06
CA GLY A 308 -1.35 8.31 -20.65
C GLY A 308 -1.38 9.03 -19.32
N ALA A 309 -2.47 9.76 -19.03
CA ALA A 309 -2.65 10.44 -17.76
C ALA A 309 -2.71 9.48 -16.55
N TYR A 310 -3.38 8.32 -16.69
CA TYR A 310 -3.48 7.34 -15.62
C TYR A 310 -2.14 6.65 -15.36
N VAL A 311 -1.44 6.26 -16.43
CA VAL A 311 -0.10 5.68 -16.34
C VAL A 311 0.89 6.70 -15.77
N GLY A 312 0.82 7.95 -16.22
CA GLY A 312 1.63 9.05 -15.72
C GLY A 312 1.44 9.30 -14.22
N LEU A 313 0.19 9.36 -13.74
CA LEU A 313 -0.07 9.45 -12.30
C LEU A 313 0.50 8.24 -11.55
N THR A 314 0.26 7.02 -12.06
CA THR A 314 0.77 5.78 -11.46
C THR A 314 2.31 5.84 -11.32
N LEU A 315 2.99 6.30 -12.36
CA LEU A 315 4.43 6.47 -12.38
C LEU A 315 4.91 7.51 -11.37
N VAL A 316 4.33 8.71 -11.39
CA VAL A 316 4.70 9.79 -10.45
C VAL A 316 4.55 9.32 -9.02
N TRP A 317 3.45 8.61 -8.73
CA TRP A 317 3.18 8.10 -7.39
C TRP A 317 4.20 7.05 -6.95
N VAL A 318 4.51 6.07 -7.82
CA VAL A 318 5.54 5.05 -7.56
C VAL A 318 6.91 5.70 -7.38
N LEU A 319 7.35 6.59 -8.28
CA LEU A 319 8.68 7.21 -8.21
C LEU A 319 8.82 8.14 -7.02
N ALA A 320 7.79 8.91 -6.66
CA ALA A 320 7.88 9.83 -5.55
C ALA A 320 7.98 9.10 -4.20
N VAL A 321 7.16 8.06 -3.99
CA VAL A 321 7.24 7.26 -2.75
C VAL A 321 8.52 6.42 -2.74
N LEU A 322 8.84 5.71 -3.82
CA LEU A 322 10.06 4.90 -3.91
C LEU A 322 11.31 5.77 -3.76
N GLY A 323 11.36 6.92 -4.44
CA GLY A 323 12.45 7.88 -4.35
C GLY A 323 12.61 8.43 -2.94
N PHE A 324 11.52 8.80 -2.27
CA PHE A 324 11.57 9.23 -0.87
C PHE A 324 12.10 8.13 0.06
N MET A 325 11.63 6.89 -0.06
CA MET A 325 12.13 5.75 0.74
C MET A 325 13.58 5.39 0.44
N THR A 326 14.00 5.54 -0.82
CA THR A 326 15.34 5.22 -1.31
C THR A 326 16.37 6.25 -0.82
N LEU A 327 16.03 7.54 -0.92
CA LEU A 327 16.93 8.64 -0.60
C LEU A 327 16.95 8.98 0.90
N ALA A 328 15.91 8.60 1.65
CA ALA A 328 15.90 8.73 3.10
C ALA A 328 16.65 7.54 3.74
N PRO A 329 17.83 7.76 4.36
CA PRO A 329 18.73 6.69 4.75
C PRO A 329 18.15 5.70 5.75
N LEU A 330 17.13 6.07 6.53
CA LEU A 330 16.53 5.23 7.57
C LEU A 330 15.15 4.68 7.19
N LEU A 331 14.78 4.71 5.90
CA LEU A 331 13.47 4.27 5.40
C LEU A 331 13.57 3.11 4.39
N GLN A 332 14.68 2.38 4.33
CA GLN A 332 14.87 1.29 3.37
C GLN A 332 14.27 -0.04 3.86
N ASN A 333 12.95 -0.05 3.99
CA ASN A 333 12.20 -1.21 4.46
C ASN A 333 11.05 -1.53 3.50
N LEU A 334 10.91 -2.80 3.11
CA LEU A 334 9.90 -3.23 2.13
C LEU A 334 8.47 -3.03 2.64
N ARG A 335 8.23 -3.02 3.96
CA ARG A 335 6.92 -2.71 4.57
C ARG A 335 6.44 -1.32 4.15
N LEU A 336 7.36 -0.37 3.99
CA LEU A 336 7.03 1.01 3.66
C LEU A 336 6.60 1.21 2.20
N LEU A 337 6.76 0.17 1.35
CA LEU A 337 6.32 0.18 -0.04
C LEU A 337 4.85 -0.24 -0.23
N SER A 338 4.20 -0.79 0.81
CA SER A 338 2.80 -1.24 0.72
C SER A 338 1.84 -0.21 0.11
N PRO A 339 1.96 1.11 0.40
CA PRO A 339 1.15 2.15 -0.24
C PRO A 339 1.20 2.15 -1.77
N ILE A 340 2.32 1.76 -2.36
CA ILE A 340 2.54 1.79 -3.82
C ILE A 340 2.57 0.40 -4.46
N SER A 341 2.45 -0.70 -3.70
CA SER A 341 2.49 -2.07 -4.25
C SER A 341 1.44 -2.28 -5.33
N GLY A 342 0.20 -1.81 -5.13
CA GLY A 342 -0.85 -1.88 -6.15
C GLY A 342 -0.52 -1.08 -7.41
N ALA A 343 0.10 0.10 -7.27
CA ALA A 343 0.50 0.92 -8.41
C ALA A 343 1.69 0.34 -9.18
N MET A 344 2.67 -0.24 -8.49
CA MET A 344 3.76 -1.01 -9.13
C MET A 344 3.20 -2.18 -9.93
N ALA A 345 2.24 -2.92 -9.36
CA ALA A 345 1.56 -4.01 -10.05
C ALA A 345 0.76 -3.53 -11.28
N LEU A 346 0.14 -2.34 -11.24
CA LEU A 346 -0.52 -1.73 -12.41
C LEU A 346 0.46 -1.39 -13.53
N LEU A 347 1.64 -0.84 -13.20
CA LEU A 347 2.68 -0.58 -14.19
C LEU A 347 3.15 -1.89 -14.82
N ALA A 348 3.39 -2.93 -14.00
CA ALA A 348 3.73 -4.26 -14.49
C ALA A 348 2.63 -4.83 -15.40
N GLY A 349 1.36 -4.68 -15.02
CA GLY A 349 0.23 -5.06 -15.86
C GLY A 349 0.14 -4.27 -17.17
N CYS A 350 0.54 -3.00 -17.19
CA CYS A 350 0.64 -2.20 -18.41
C CYS A 350 1.72 -2.77 -19.34
N GLY A 351 2.90 -3.10 -18.81
CA GLY A 351 3.98 -3.75 -19.56
C GLY A 351 3.54 -5.10 -20.11
N PHE A 352 2.94 -5.94 -19.28
CA PHE A 352 2.40 -7.24 -19.69
C PHE A 352 1.40 -7.10 -20.83
N SER A 353 0.44 -6.16 -20.71
CA SER A 353 -0.54 -5.92 -21.77
C SER A 353 0.12 -5.51 -23.10
N GLN A 354 1.26 -4.80 -23.07
CA GLN A 354 2.01 -4.51 -24.29
C GLN A 354 2.66 -5.76 -24.88
N VAL A 355 3.28 -6.59 -24.05
CA VAL A 355 3.88 -7.85 -24.52
C VAL A 355 2.81 -8.73 -25.15
N VAL A 356 1.64 -8.89 -24.51
CA VAL A 356 0.49 -9.60 -25.09
C VAL A 356 0.10 -8.99 -26.44
N ALA A 357 -0.01 -7.66 -26.53
CA ALA A 357 -0.42 -6.99 -27.76
C ALA A 357 0.57 -7.22 -28.92
N ARG A 358 1.88 -7.20 -28.64
CA ARG A 358 2.92 -7.50 -29.64
C ARG A 358 2.98 -9.00 -29.97
N ALA A 359 2.85 -9.87 -28.96
CA ALA A 359 2.82 -11.33 -29.10
C ALA A 359 1.65 -11.83 -29.97
N ARG A 360 0.55 -11.05 -30.10
CA ARG A 360 -0.55 -11.39 -31.02
C ARG A 360 -0.15 -11.49 -32.48
N ARG A 361 0.97 -10.86 -32.88
CA ARG A 361 1.54 -10.96 -34.23
C ARG A 361 2.26 -12.29 -34.47
N PHE A 362 2.59 -13.01 -33.39
CA PHE A 362 3.31 -14.29 -33.44
C PHE A 362 2.35 -15.48 -33.22
N ARG A 363 2.85 -16.69 -33.49
CA ARG A 363 2.10 -17.96 -33.37
C ARG A 363 1.57 -18.21 -31.95
N GLN A 364 0.59 -19.10 -31.82
CA GLN A 364 -0.05 -19.51 -30.55
C GLN A 364 0.94 -19.82 -29.40
N TYR A 365 2.11 -20.37 -29.72
CA TYR A 365 3.17 -20.70 -28.77
C TYR A 365 3.69 -19.50 -27.99
N ALA A 366 3.74 -18.30 -28.59
CA ALA A 366 4.20 -17.09 -27.89
C ALA A 366 3.24 -16.68 -26.76
N ARG A 367 1.95 -16.97 -26.88
CA ARG A 367 0.96 -16.68 -25.83
C ARG A 367 1.06 -17.67 -24.68
N LEU A 368 1.28 -18.95 -25.00
CA LEU A 368 1.50 -19.98 -23.99
C LEU A 368 2.78 -19.71 -23.20
N ALA A 369 3.87 -19.36 -23.89
CA ALA A 369 5.13 -18.96 -23.25
C ALA A 369 4.92 -17.78 -22.30
N LEU A 370 4.19 -16.75 -22.71
CA LEU A 370 3.93 -15.58 -21.87
C LEU A 370 3.11 -15.91 -20.60
N ILE A 371 2.11 -16.79 -20.72
CA ILE A 371 1.34 -17.27 -19.57
C ILE A 371 2.23 -18.10 -18.66
N ALA A 372 3.04 -19.01 -19.22
CA ALA A 372 3.97 -19.83 -18.46
C ALA A 372 5.00 -18.97 -17.70
N THR A 373 5.58 -17.94 -18.34
CA THR A 373 6.50 -16.99 -17.69
C THR A 373 5.82 -16.26 -16.54
N MET A 374 4.56 -15.84 -16.71
CA MET A 374 3.79 -15.18 -15.65
C MET A 374 3.53 -16.12 -14.47
N LEU A 375 3.13 -17.37 -14.73
CA LEU A 375 2.92 -18.38 -13.68
C LEU A 375 4.22 -18.71 -12.95
N LEU A 376 5.33 -18.88 -13.67
CA LEU A 376 6.64 -19.11 -13.08
C LEU A 376 7.08 -17.92 -12.22
N ALA A 377 6.88 -16.68 -12.70
CA ALA A 377 7.18 -15.49 -11.90
C ALA A 377 6.40 -15.48 -10.58
N GLY A 378 5.09 -15.72 -10.63
CA GLY A 378 4.27 -15.80 -9.42
C GLY A 378 4.68 -16.94 -8.48
N TYR A 379 5.09 -18.09 -9.02
CA TYR A 379 5.65 -19.19 -8.25
C TYR A 379 6.95 -18.78 -7.53
N PHE A 380 7.91 -18.18 -8.23
CA PHE A 380 9.17 -17.75 -7.62
C PHE A 380 8.96 -16.64 -6.58
N GLU A 381 8.08 -15.67 -6.83
CA GLU A 381 7.74 -14.65 -5.82
C GLU A 381 7.14 -15.30 -4.56
N TYR A 382 6.24 -16.27 -4.71
CA TYR A 382 5.70 -17.01 -3.58
C TYR A 382 6.78 -17.81 -2.83
N GLN A 383 7.72 -18.46 -3.54
CA GLN A 383 8.85 -19.15 -2.92
C GLN A 383 9.77 -18.19 -2.15
N HIS A 384 10.02 -16.98 -2.69
CA HIS A 384 10.76 -15.95 -1.96
C HIS A 384 10.02 -15.53 -0.68
N PHE A 385 8.70 -15.39 -0.74
CA PHE A 385 7.90 -15.16 0.46
C PHE A 385 8.05 -16.27 1.49
N VAL A 386 7.90 -17.53 1.10
CA VAL A 386 8.06 -18.67 2.03
C VAL A 386 9.45 -18.66 2.63
N ARG A 387 10.50 -18.47 1.83
CA ARG A 387 11.88 -18.38 2.31
C ARG A 387 12.04 -17.24 3.32
N ILE A 388 11.74 -16.01 2.94
CA ILE A 388 11.99 -14.81 3.77
C ILE A 388 11.08 -14.77 5.00
N SER A 389 9.77 -14.91 4.80
CA SER A 389 8.77 -14.61 5.82
C SER A 389 8.39 -15.81 6.68
N VAL A 390 8.51 -17.04 6.16
CA VAL A 390 8.11 -18.26 6.89
C VAL A 390 9.34 -19.00 7.42
N HIS A 391 10.32 -19.31 6.57
CA HIS A 391 11.50 -20.08 6.96
C HIS A 391 12.48 -19.26 7.80
N TYR A 392 12.94 -18.11 7.29
CA TYR A 392 13.83 -17.20 8.04
C TYR A 392 13.08 -16.32 9.04
N ALA A 393 11.74 -16.31 9.01
CA ALA A 393 10.88 -15.53 9.90
C ALA A 393 11.33 -14.07 10.08
N THR A 394 11.74 -13.41 8.99
CA THR A 394 12.35 -12.07 9.04
C THR A 394 11.44 -11.10 9.80
N PRO A 395 11.95 -10.43 10.86
CA PRO A 395 11.10 -9.67 11.75
C PRO A 395 10.48 -8.47 11.06
N ASP A 396 11.21 -7.67 10.27
CA ASP A 396 10.73 -6.37 9.78
C ASP A 396 10.83 -6.14 8.27
N LEU A 397 11.15 -7.17 7.47
CA LEU A 397 11.36 -7.06 6.02
C LEU A 397 12.27 -5.88 5.61
N GLY A 398 13.30 -5.63 6.43
CA GLY A 398 14.33 -4.64 6.14
C GLY A 398 15.09 -5.01 4.87
N ALA A 399 15.39 -4.04 4.00
CA ALA A 399 16.01 -4.33 2.71
C ALA A 399 17.36 -5.05 2.87
N ILE A 400 18.16 -4.67 3.88
CA ILE A 400 19.44 -5.31 4.18
C ILE A 400 19.29 -6.79 4.56
N GLN A 401 18.31 -7.13 5.40
CA GLN A 401 18.05 -8.49 5.85
C GLN A 401 17.56 -9.36 4.68
N VAL A 402 16.62 -8.83 3.90
CA VAL A 402 16.06 -9.52 2.74
C VAL A 402 17.13 -9.75 1.68
N LEU A 403 17.98 -8.75 1.42
CA LEU A 403 19.08 -8.89 0.47
C LEU A 403 20.06 -9.99 0.89
N GLY A 404 20.45 -10.04 2.17
CA GLY A 404 21.32 -11.11 2.69
C GLY A 404 20.74 -12.50 2.43
N ILE A 405 19.46 -12.71 2.76
CA ILE A 405 18.75 -13.99 2.54
C ILE A 405 18.67 -14.35 1.05
N LEU A 406 18.50 -13.37 0.16
CA LEU A 406 18.41 -13.63 -1.29
C LEU A 406 19.76 -13.95 -1.94
N THR A 407 20.87 -13.56 -1.31
CA THR A 407 22.23 -13.81 -1.82
C THR A 407 22.90 -15.06 -1.26
N GLU A 408 22.34 -15.64 -0.19
CA GLU A 408 22.62 -17.01 0.27
C GLU A 408 22.00 -18.04 -0.66
#